data_AF-A0A6L9SH71-F1
#
_entry.id   AF-A0A6L9SH71-F1
#
_cell.length_a   1.000
_cell.length_b   1.000
_cell.length_c   1.000
_cell.angle_alpha   90.00
_cell.angle_beta   90.00
_cell.angle_gamma   90.00
#
_symmetry.space_group_name_H-M   'P 1'
#
loop_
_entity.id
_entity.type
_entity.pdbx_description
1 polymer ?
#
loop_
_entity_poly.entity_id
_entity_poly.type
_entity_poly.pdbx_seq_one_letter_code
_entity_poly.pdbx_strand_id
1 'polypeptide(L)' 'MSITLDPELDREVREAARRSGKSLSAWLSEAAAQQLRAQSLREFLDDYEREHGAFTEEELARARAEMGYEGR' A
#
# COMPACT_ATOMS: atom_id res chain seq x y z
N MET A 1 -18.38 13.11 -7.69
CA MET A 1 -17.53 12.39 -8.66
C MET A 1 -18.07 10.97 -8.77
N SER A 2 -18.27 10.46 -9.97
CA SER A 2 -18.73 9.10 -10.21
C SER A 2 -17.67 8.37 -11.00
N ILE A 3 -17.38 7.12 -10.63
CA ILE A 3 -16.40 6.26 -11.28
C ILE A 3 -17.08 4.97 -11.72
N THR A 4 -16.68 4.45 -12.88
CA THR A 4 -17.11 3.13 -13.35
C THR A 4 -16.07 2.11 -12.95
N LEU A 5 -16.52 1.04 -12.31
CA LEU A 5 -15.69 -0.11 -11.96
C LEU A 5 -16.06 -1.27 -12.86
N ASP A 6 -15.09 -2.13 -13.13
CA ASP A 6 -15.39 -3.45 -13.67
C ASP A 6 -16.40 -4.17 -12.75
N PRO A 7 -17.40 -4.90 -13.27
CA PRO A 7 -18.44 -5.54 -12.45
C PRO A 7 -17.90 -6.52 -11.41
N GLU A 8 -16.82 -7.24 -11.71
CA GLU A 8 -16.20 -8.14 -10.75
C GLU A 8 -15.52 -7.36 -9.63
N LEU A 9 -14.78 -6.31 -9.99
CA LEU A 9 -14.13 -5.42 -9.04
C LEU A 9 -15.15 -4.69 -8.13
N ASP A 10 -16.27 -4.21 -8.67
CA ASP A 10 -17.33 -3.56 -7.88
C ASP A 10 -17.85 -4.50 -6.78
N ARG A 11 -18.10 -5.77 -7.12
CA ARG A 11 -18.52 -6.79 -6.15
C ARG A 11 -17.46 -7.01 -5.07
N GLU A 12 -16.21 -7.17 -5.46
CA GLU A 12 -15.11 -7.43 -4.52
C GLU A 12 -14.87 -6.26 -3.56
N VAL A 13 -14.87 -5.04 -4.08
CA VAL A 13 -14.67 -3.81 -3.30
C VAL A 13 -15.84 -3.59 -2.33
N ARG A 14 -17.08 -3.81 -2.76
CA ARG A 14 -18.25 -3.72 -1.86
C ARG A 14 -18.17 -4.72 -0.72
N GLU A 15 -17.79 -5.95 -1.03
CA GLU A 15 -17.63 -6.98 -0.02
C GLU A 15 -16.47 -6.64 0.94
N ALA A 16 -15.34 -6.13 0.42
CA ALA A 16 -14.23 -5.67 1.25
C ALA A 16 -14.66 -4.52 2.18
N ALA A 17 -15.39 -3.53 1.67
CA ALA A 17 -15.93 -2.43 2.47
C ALA A 17 -16.86 -2.94 3.58
N ARG A 18 -17.75 -3.89 3.26
CA ARG A 18 -18.65 -4.53 4.23
C ARG A 18 -17.88 -5.27 5.32
N ARG A 19 -16.88 -6.09 4.95
CA ARG A 19 -16.02 -6.80 5.92
C ARG A 19 -15.25 -5.84 6.83
N SER A 20 -14.87 -4.67 6.32
CA SER A 20 -14.21 -3.62 7.09
C SER A 20 -15.17 -2.72 7.88
N GLY A 21 -16.49 -2.93 7.80
CA GLY A 21 -17.49 -2.09 8.47
C GLY A 21 -17.56 -0.65 7.94
N LYS A 22 -17.15 -0.41 6.69
CA LYS A 22 -17.05 0.92 6.08
C LYS A 22 -18.05 1.07 4.93
N SER A 23 -18.42 2.31 4.62
CA SER A 23 -19.08 2.60 3.35
C SER A 23 -18.10 2.37 2.20
N LEU A 24 -18.63 2.09 1.00
CA LEU A 24 -17.84 1.93 -0.21
C LEU A 24 -16.93 3.14 -0.47
N SER A 25 -17.45 4.36 -0.30
CA SER A 25 -16.68 5.60 -0.51
C SER A 25 -15.57 5.80 0.51
N ALA A 26 -15.82 5.46 1.79
CA ALA A 26 -14.79 5.55 2.83
C ALA A 26 -13.68 4.53 2.58
N TRP A 27 -14.05 3.29 2.26
CA TRP A 27 -13.09 2.24 1.93
C TRP A 27 -12.24 2.60 0.72
N LEU A 28 -12.85 3.10 -0.37
CA LEU A 28 -12.14 3.52 -1.57
C LEU A 28 -11.21 4.71 -1.31
N SER A 29 -11.66 5.69 -0.51
CA SER A 29 -10.83 6.85 -0.14
C SER A 29 -9.57 6.41 0.62
N GLU A 30 -9.71 5.46 1.54
CA GLU A 30 -8.56 4.91 2.26
C GLU A 30 -7.65 4.08 1.37
N ALA A 31 -8.20 3.26 0.48
CA ALA A 31 -7.41 2.49 -0.49
C ALA A 31 -6.61 3.43 -1.40
N ALA A 32 -7.23 4.50 -1.90
CA ALA A 32 -6.56 5.53 -2.68
C ALA A 32 -5.45 6.22 -1.87
N ALA A 33 -5.72 6.60 -0.63
CA ALA A 33 -4.70 7.21 0.24
C ALA A 33 -3.52 6.27 0.50
N GLN A 34 -3.76 4.98 0.73
CA GLN A 34 -2.70 3.98 0.89
C GLN A 34 -1.86 3.82 -0.38
N GLN A 35 -2.50 3.77 -1.55
CA GLN A 35 -1.80 3.66 -2.82
C GLN A 35 -0.90 4.88 -3.08
N LEU A 36 -1.39 6.09 -2.82
CA LEU A 36 -0.62 7.32 -2.97
C LEU A 36 0.58 7.35 -2.01
N ARG A 37 0.39 6.97 -0.73
CA ARG A 37 1.51 6.87 0.23
C ARG A 37 2.56 5.85 -0.22
N ALA A 38 2.13 4.69 -0.74
CA ALA A 38 3.04 3.68 -1.25
C ALA A 38 3.82 4.16 -2.49
N GLN A 39 3.19 4.96 -3.36
CA GLN A 39 3.88 5.61 -4.48
C GLN A 39 4.94 6.60 -3.99
N SER A 40 4.58 7.51 -3.09
CA SER A 40 5.53 8.49 -2.54
C SER A 40 6.68 7.82 -1.77
N LEU A 41 6.41 6.72 -1.07
CA LEU A 41 7.46 5.95 -0.39
C LEU A 41 8.43 5.32 -1.39
N ARG A 42 7.94 4.76 -2.51
CA ARG A 42 8.81 4.21 -3.55
C ARG A 42 9.71 5.30 -4.16
N GLU A 43 9.13 6.44 -4.51
CA GLU A 43 9.89 7.58 -5.04
C GLU A 43 10.99 8.04 -4.06
N PHE A 44 10.64 8.13 -2.76
CA PHE A 44 11.61 8.46 -1.72
C PHE A 44 12.73 7.43 -1.60
N LEU A 45 12.42 6.14 -1.66
CA LEU A 45 13.43 5.08 -1.60
C LEU A 45 14.34 5.10 -2.83
N ASP A 46 13.78 5.32 -4.03
CA ASP A 46 14.57 5.45 -5.26
C ASP A 46 15.56 6.62 -5.18
N ASP A 47 15.14 7.75 -4.60
CA ASP A 47 16.02 8.91 -4.38
C ASP A 47 17.10 8.62 -3.33
N TYR A 48 16.74 7.92 -2.25
CA TYR A 48 17.70 7.51 -1.22
C TYR A 48 18.76 6.57 -1.77
N GLU A 49 18.37 5.53 -2.53
CA GLU A 49 19.32 4.57 -3.12
C GLU A 49 20.23 5.22 -4.17
N ARG A 50 19.74 6.26 -4.84
CA ARG A 50 20.55 7.07 -5.77
C ARG A 50 21.64 7.85 -5.06
N GLU A 51 21.37 8.34 -3.85
CA GLU A 51 22.31 9.13 -3.05
C GLU A 51 23.29 8.25 -2.25
N HIS A 52 22.79 7.15 -1.68
CA HIS A 52 23.52 6.33 -0.71
C HIS A 52 23.92 4.94 -1.21
N GLY A 53 23.42 4.52 -2.37
CA GLY A 53 23.54 3.15 -2.87
C GLY A 53 22.35 2.28 -2.44
N ALA A 54 22.18 1.14 -3.12
CA ALA A 54 21.09 0.20 -2.85
C ALA A 54 21.20 -0.39 -1.43
N PHE A 55 20.06 -0.66 -0.80
CA PHE A 55 20.03 -1.33 0.50
C PHE A 55 20.62 -2.74 0.39
N THR A 56 21.51 -3.09 1.31
CA THR A 56 22.06 -4.45 1.39
C THR A 56 21.05 -5.41 2.03
N GLU A 57 21.15 -6.69 1.70
CA GLU A 57 20.30 -7.72 2.33
C GLU A 57 20.47 -7.79 3.85
N GLU A 58 21.67 -7.48 4.37
CA GLU A 58 21.93 -7.45 5.82
C GLU A 58 21.19 -6.29 6.50
N GLU A 59 21.18 -5.10 5.89
CA GLU A 59 20.41 -3.95 6.37
C GLU A 59 18.90 -4.23 6.34
N LEU A 60 18.40 -4.83 5.25
CA LEU A 60 17.00 -5.20 5.13
C LEU A 60 16.61 -6.29 6.13
N ALA A 61 17.47 -7.30 6.34
CA ALA A 61 17.24 -8.35 7.33
C ALA A 61 17.15 -7.78 8.75
N ARG A 62 18.06 -6.85 9.09
CA ARG A 62 18.03 -6.15 10.37
C ARG A 62 16.75 -5.32 10.53
N ALA A 63 16.38 -4.55 9.52
CA ALA A 63 15.16 -3.74 9.54
C ALA A 63 13.90 -4.60 9.70
N ARG A 64 13.81 -5.74 9.00
CA ARG A 64 12.71 -6.72 9.14
C ARG A 64 12.63 -7.26 10.57
N ALA A 65 13.76 -7.62 11.17
CA ALA A 65 13.82 -8.10 12.56
C ALA A 65 13.38 -7.04 13.57
N GLU A 66 13.84 -5.79 13.42
CA GLU A 66 13.48 -4.68 14.32
C GLU A 66 11.98 -4.31 14.21
N MET A 67 11.39 -4.40 13.01
CA MET A 67 9.97 -4.13 12.79
C MET A 67 9.05 -5.31 13.10
N GLY A 68 9.59 -6.49 13.40
CA GLY A 68 8.79 -7.73 13.52
C GLY A 68 8.07 -8.10 12.21
N TYR A 69 8.63 -7.70 11.06
CA TYR A 69 8.05 -7.98 9.76
C TYR A 69 8.55 -9.32 9.22
N GLU A 70 7.78 -10.37 9.49
CA GLU A 70 7.91 -11.66 8.80
C GLU A 70 7.10 -11.57 7.52
N GLY A 71 7.77 -11.33 6.39
CA GLY A 71 7.10 -11.16 5.09
C GLY A 71 6.11 -12.30 4.84
N ARG A 72 4.82 -11.96 4.65
CA ARG A 72 3.76 -12.89 4.27
C ARG A 72 3.51 -12.81 2.78
#